data_AF-A0A7S3X1X3-F1
#
_entry.id   AF-A0A7S3X1X3-F1
#
_cell.length_a   1.000
_cell.length_b   1.000
_cell.length_c   1.000
_cell.angle_alpha   90.00
_cell.angle_beta   90.00
_cell.angle_gamma   90.00
#
_symmetry.space_group_name_H-M   'P 1'
#
loop_
_entity.id
_entity.type
_entity.pdbx_description
1 polymer ?
#
loop_
_entity_poly.entity_id
_entity_poly.type
_entity_poly.pdbx_seq_one_letter_code
_entity_poly.pdbx_strand_id
1 'polypeptide(L)'
;GDLLVLGSDGLFDNLGDEDINEIVEAHCAGIPVVGESSELDVRCSGPESSGSPCGAPEDLEQVPGRGRPTVQQLARAARALVDAAIANVRTDALEGPEEEPSWEAARREKPGGNADDTTVLVAAIVEAGEDSDGDDESMSGEVALQMG
;
A
#
# COMPACT_ATOMS: atom_id res chain seq x y z
N GLY A 1 3.39 -0.81 -8.74
CA GLY A 1 3.73 0.56 -8.36
C GLY A 1 4.56 0.50 -7.10
N ASP A 2 5.45 1.47 -6.93
CA ASP A 2 6.33 1.53 -5.77
C ASP A 2 5.59 2.11 -4.57
N LEU A 3 6.05 1.76 -3.37
CA LEU A 3 5.50 2.23 -2.11
C LEU A 3 6.55 3.04 -1.37
N LEU A 4 6.13 4.14 -0.76
CA LEU A 4 6.94 4.97 0.11
C LEU A 4 6.42 4.83 1.54
N VAL A 5 7.30 4.44 2.45
CA VAL A 5 7.03 4.41 3.89
C VAL A 5 7.87 5.50 4.54
N LEU A 6 7.23 6.36 5.32
CA LEU A 6 7.88 7.38 6.15
C LEU A 6 7.46 7.13 7.60
N GLY A 7 8.41 7.10 8.53
CA GLY A 7 8.15 6.87 9.94
C GLY A 7 8.96 7.81 10.84
N SER A 8 8.54 7.96 12.10
CA SER A 8 9.41 8.48 13.16
C SER A 8 10.49 7.47 13.54
N ASP A 9 11.49 7.90 14.30
CA ASP A 9 12.52 7.05 14.90
C ASP A 9 11.93 5.83 15.64
N GLY A 10 10.85 6.03 16.40
CA GLY A 10 10.15 4.95 17.12
C GLY A 10 9.65 3.81 16.21
N LEU A 11 9.44 4.03 14.91
CA LEU A 11 9.15 2.94 13.98
C LEU A 11 10.39 2.08 13.73
N PHE A 12 11.50 2.72 13.34
CA PHE A 12 12.72 2.06 12.88
C PHE A 12 13.56 1.50 14.02
N ASP A 13 13.40 2.01 15.24
CA ASP A 13 14.02 1.43 16.43
C ASP A 13 13.37 0.10 16.85
N ASN A 14 12.13 -0.14 16.43
CA ASN A 14 11.31 -1.28 16.86
C ASN A 14 11.01 -2.29 15.73
N LEU A 15 11.23 -1.94 14.47
CA LEU A 15 11.05 -2.83 13.31
C LEU A 15 12.25 -2.80 12.39
N GLY A 16 12.65 -3.98 11.88
CA GLY A 16 13.63 -4.09 10.81
C GLY A 16 13.00 -3.80 9.44
N ASP A 17 13.84 -3.50 8.45
CA ASP A 17 13.40 -3.24 7.08
C ASP A 17 12.66 -4.45 6.48
N GLU A 18 13.06 -5.67 6.83
CA GLU A 18 12.40 -6.90 6.42
C GLU A 18 10.96 -6.99 6.94
N ASP A 19 10.74 -6.68 8.22
CA ASP A 19 9.42 -6.70 8.85
C ASP A 19 8.51 -5.64 8.22
N ILE A 20 9.05 -4.44 7.99
CA ILE A 20 8.32 -3.34 7.35
C ILE A 20 7.86 -3.76 5.94
N ASN A 21 8.76 -4.35 5.15
CA ASN A 21 8.44 -4.82 3.81
C ASN A 21 7.39 -5.94 3.83
N GLU A 22 7.54 -6.94 4.70
CA GLU A 22 6.56 -8.05 4.81
C GLU A 22 5.16 -7.53 5.17
N ILE A 23 5.05 -6.63 6.16
CA ILE A 23 3.78 -6.04 6.58
C ILE A 23 3.15 -5.25 5.42
N VAL A 24 3.94 -4.40 4.76
CA VAL A 24 3.44 -3.57 3.65
C VAL A 24 2.99 -4.44 2.48
N GLU A 25 3.76 -5.46 2.10
CA GLU A 25 3.38 -6.39 1.05
C GLU A 25 2.12 -7.17 1.41
N ALA A 26 1.99 -7.68 2.64
CA ALA A 26 0.81 -8.43 3.07
C ALA A 26 -0.49 -7.60 2.98
N HIS A 27 -0.41 -6.28 3.17
CA HIS A 27 -1.57 -5.40 3.12
C HIS A 27 -1.79 -4.71 1.76
N CYS A 28 -0.74 -4.57 0.95
CA CYS A 28 -0.78 -3.83 -0.32
C CYS A 28 -0.60 -4.69 -1.57
N ALA A 29 -0.16 -5.94 -1.45
CA ALA A 29 -0.16 -6.90 -2.56
C ALA A 29 -1.60 -7.21 -2.93
N GLY A 30 -2.11 -6.45 -3.90
CA GLY A 30 -3.51 -6.44 -4.29
C GLY A 30 -4.05 -7.85 -4.53
N ILE A 31 -5.16 -8.13 -3.87
CA ILE A 31 -6.18 -9.08 -4.35
C ILE A 31 -6.41 -8.74 -5.84
N PRO A 32 -6.40 -9.74 -6.73
CA PRO A 32 -6.56 -9.50 -8.16
C PRO A 32 -7.80 -8.65 -8.39
N VAL A 33 -7.64 -7.62 -9.23
CA VAL A 33 -8.74 -6.79 -9.73
C VAL A 33 -9.62 -7.71 -10.58
N VAL A 34 -10.50 -8.50 -9.95
CA VAL A 34 -11.60 -9.13 -10.65
C VAL A 34 -12.42 -7.95 -11.15
N GLY A 35 -12.42 -7.76 -12.47
CA GLY A 35 -13.16 -6.70 -13.13
C GLY A 35 -14.64 -6.83 -12.78
N GLU A 36 -15.04 -6.18 -11.70
CA GLU A 36 -16.42 -6.07 -11.26
C GLU A 36 -16.78 -4.60 -11.33
N SER A 37 -17.36 -4.24 -12.47
CA SER A 37 -18.46 -3.27 -12.51
C SER A 37 -19.57 -3.76 -11.58
N SER A 38 -19.40 -3.57 -10.27
CA SER A 38 -20.43 -3.88 -9.29
C SER A 38 -21.02 -2.56 -8.79
N GLU A 39 -21.91 -2.05 -9.64
CA GLU A 39 -23.10 -1.33 -9.19
C GLU A 39 -23.74 -2.18 -8.07
N LEU A 40 -23.95 -1.58 -6.91
CA LEU A 40 -24.51 -2.23 -5.72
C LEU A 40 -25.93 -2.76 -6.00
N ASP A 41 -26.09 -3.96 -6.54
CA ASP A 41 -27.36 -4.68 -6.53
C ASP A 41 -27.38 -5.70 -5.39
N VAL A 42 -27.85 -5.23 -4.23
CA VAL A 42 -28.26 -6.10 -3.12
C VAL A 42 -29.58 -6.76 -3.52
N ARG A 43 -29.51 -7.93 -4.18
CA ARG A 43 -30.63 -8.88 -4.24
C ARG A 43 -30.17 -10.32 -4.11
N CYS A 44 -30.29 -10.84 -2.88
CA CYS A 44 -30.44 -12.27 -2.65
C CYS A 44 -31.78 -12.75 -3.22
N SER A 45 -31.77 -13.70 -4.16
CA SER A 45 -32.75 -14.80 -4.25
C SER A 45 -32.44 -15.77 -5.41
N GLY A 46 -32.35 -17.07 -5.08
CA GLY A 46 -32.86 -18.13 -5.96
C GLY A 46 -31.82 -19.14 -6.49
N PRO A 47 -32.09 -20.46 -6.39
CA PRO A 47 -31.18 -21.49 -6.86
C PRO A 47 -31.44 -21.89 -8.33
N GLU A 48 -30.34 -22.35 -8.93
CA GLU A 48 -30.16 -23.34 -10.01
C GLU A 48 -30.84 -23.15 -11.39
N SER A 49 -29.98 -22.92 -12.40
CA SER A 49 -30.21 -23.45 -13.75
C SER A 49 -28.87 -23.82 -14.41
N SER A 50 -28.79 -25.09 -14.78
CA SER A 50 -27.66 -25.77 -15.41
C SER A 50 -27.55 -25.45 -16.90
N GLY A 51 -26.37 -25.00 -17.36
CA GLY A 51 -26.03 -24.89 -18.78
C GLY A 51 -24.58 -24.47 -19.06
N SER A 52 -23.73 -25.44 -19.43
CA SER A 52 -22.44 -25.29 -20.15
C SER A 52 -22.63 -24.63 -21.55
N PRO A 53 -21.59 -24.15 -22.31
CA PRO A 53 -20.21 -24.63 -22.32
C PRO A 53 -19.06 -23.62 -22.60
N CYS A 54 -17.85 -24.15 -22.42
CA CYS A 54 -16.53 -23.77 -22.92
C CYS A 54 -16.47 -22.72 -24.05
N GLY A 55 -15.91 -21.55 -23.72
CA GLY A 55 -15.15 -20.72 -24.64
C GLY A 55 -13.76 -20.52 -24.06
N ALA A 56 -12.72 -20.91 -24.77
CA ALA A 56 -11.33 -20.68 -24.38
C ALA A 56 -10.93 -19.25 -24.76
N PRO A 57 -10.53 -18.38 -23.81
CA PRO A 57 -9.74 -17.22 -24.15
C PRO A 57 -8.26 -17.64 -24.18
N GLU A 58 -7.77 -17.99 -25.36
CA GLU A 58 -6.35 -17.95 -25.67
C GLU A 58 -5.99 -16.49 -25.98
N ASP A 59 -5.90 -15.65 -24.96
CA ASP A 59 -5.24 -14.35 -25.08
C ASP A 59 -4.18 -14.22 -23.99
N LEU A 60 -2.98 -13.94 -24.47
CA LEU A 60 -1.72 -14.08 -23.78
C LEU A 60 -1.61 -13.07 -22.64
N GLU A 61 -1.32 -13.61 -21.45
CA GLU A 61 -0.44 -12.99 -20.44
C GLU A 61 -0.67 -11.51 -20.11
N GLN A 62 -1.93 -11.13 -19.83
CA GLN A 62 -2.13 -10.11 -18.81
C GLN A 62 -1.78 -10.74 -17.46
N VAL A 63 -0.47 -10.75 -17.15
CA VAL A 63 -0.02 -10.89 -15.77
C VAL A 63 -0.88 -9.90 -14.99
N PRO A 64 -1.73 -10.34 -14.04
CA PRO A 64 -2.62 -9.45 -13.33
C PRO A 64 -1.75 -8.37 -12.71
N GLY A 65 -1.74 -7.21 -13.35
CA GLY A 65 -0.87 -6.11 -12.97
C GLY A 65 -1.23 -5.80 -11.54
N ARG A 66 -0.25 -5.91 -10.64
CA ARG A 66 -0.43 -5.58 -9.22
C ARG A 66 -1.16 -4.25 -9.16
N GLY A 67 -2.45 -4.29 -8.84
CA GLY A 67 -3.32 -3.12 -8.89
C GLY A 67 -2.75 -2.05 -7.98
N ARG A 68 -2.96 -0.78 -8.31
CA ARG A 68 -2.61 0.30 -7.40
C ARG A 68 -3.34 0.07 -6.08
N PRO A 69 -2.65 0.05 -4.93
CA PRO A 69 -3.30 -0.18 -3.65
C PRO A 69 -4.29 0.97 -3.38
N THR A 70 -5.43 0.60 -2.84
CA THR A 70 -6.47 1.55 -2.42
C THR A 70 -6.01 2.33 -1.18
N VAL A 71 -6.58 3.52 -0.97
CA VAL A 71 -6.34 4.32 0.25
C VAL A 71 -6.62 3.50 1.52
N GLN A 72 -7.63 2.63 1.51
CA GLN A 72 -7.96 1.78 2.65
C GLN A 72 -6.87 0.72 2.92
N GLN A 73 -6.26 0.15 1.88
CA GLN A 73 -5.14 -0.79 2.02
C GLN A 73 -3.92 -0.09 2.62
N LEU A 74 -3.57 1.11 2.11
CA LEU A 74 -2.47 1.91 2.64
C LEU A 74 -2.69 2.27 4.12
N ALA A 75 -3.91 2.66 4.49
CA ALA A 75 -4.25 2.95 5.89
C ALA A 75 -4.16 1.72 6.81
N ARG A 76 -4.54 0.53 6.31
CA ARG A 76 -4.38 -0.74 7.04
C ARG A 76 -2.91 -1.10 7.21
N ALA A 77 -2.09 -0.93 6.17
CA ALA A 77 -0.66 -1.16 6.25
C ALA A 77 -0.01 -0.23 7.29
N ALA A 78 -0.34 1.08 7.26
CA ALA A 78 0.16 2.05 8.24
C ALA A 78 -0.20 1.66 9.68
N ARG A 79 -1.46 1.26 9.91
CA ARG A 79 -1.89 0.79 11.22
C ARG A 79 -1.15 -0.48 11.66
N ALA A 80 -1.00 -1.45 10.77
CA ALA A 80 -0.30 -2.71 11.07
C ALA A 80 1.17 -2.47 11.43
N LEU A 81 1.84 -1.52 10.77
CA LEU A 81 3.20 -1.10 11.11
C LEU A 81 3.28 -0.51 12.52
N VAL A 82 2.34 0.36 12.91
CA VAL A 82 2.28 0.92 14.26
C VAL A 82 2.01 -0.18 15.30
N ASP A 83 1.02 -1.05 15.05
CA ASP A 83 0.69 -2.15 15.96
C ASP A 83 1.88 -3.11 16.16
N ALA A 84 2.62 -3.41 15.07
CA ALA A 84 3.83 -4.24 15.13
C ALA A 84 4.99 -3.55 15.87
N ALA A 85 5.21 -2.25 15.64
CA ALA A 85 6.23 -1.48 16.34
C ALA A 85 5.96 -1.46 17.86
N ILE A 86 4.71 -1.18 18.26
CA ILE A 86 4.30 -1.21 19.67
C ILE A 86 4.48 -2.59 20.29
N ALA A 87 4.17 -3.66 19.54
CA ALA A 87 4.33 -5.03 20.03
C ALA A 87 5.81 -5.43 20.26
N ASN A 88 6.75 -4.80 19.54
CA ASN A 88 8.19 -5.03 19.69
C ASN A 88 8.85 -4.13 20.74
N VAL A 89 8.10 -3.22 21.36
CA VAL A 89 8.61 -2.40 22.48
C VAL A 89 8.98 -3.32 23.64
N ARG A 90 10.25 -3.24 24.08
CA ARG A 90 10.73 -4.01 25.22
C ARG A 90 10.28 -3.39 26.53
N THR A 91 9.29 -4.01 27.16
CA THR A 91 8.86 -3.63 28.52
C THR A 91 9.75 -4.23 29.61
N ASP A 92 10.52 -5.28 29.28
CA ASP A 92 11.36 -6.04 30.22
C ASP A 92 12.56 -5.24 30.78
N ALA A 93 12.89 -4.07 30.23
CA ALA A 93 13.95 -3.21 30.76
C ALA A 93 13.68 -2.69 32.20
N LEU A 94 12.46 -2.88 32.71
CA LEU A 94 12.07 -2.49 34.07
C LEU A 94 12.22 -3.60 35.11
N GLU A 95 12.34 -4.86 34.70
CA GLU A 95 12.61 -5.97 35.62
C GLU A 95 14.12 -6.22 35.64
N GLY A 96 14.76 -5.92 36.77
CA GLY A 96 16.22 -5.79 36.89
C GLY A 96 17.01 -6.99 36.34
N PRO A 97 18.20 -6.75 35.77
CA PRO A 97 18.93 -7.77 35.02
C PRO A 97 19.35 -8.92 35.93
N GLU A 98 18.94 -10.13 35.60
CA GLU A 98 19.80 -11.29 35.85
C GLU A 98 21.06 -11.04 34.99
N GLU A 99 22.23 -10.92 35.62
CA GLU A 99 23.51 -10.60 34.97
C GLU A 99 23.85 -11.62 33.88
N GLU A 100 23.36 -11.44 32.65
CA GLU A 100 23.93 -12.12 31.48
C GLU A 100 25.29 -11.49 31.14
N PRO A 101 26.31 -12.30 30.80
CA PRO A 101 27.65 -11.81 30.54
C PRO A 101 27.71 -10.93 29.28
N SER A 102 28.39 -9.78 29.40
CA SER A 102 28.38 -8.67 28.42
C SER A 102 28.80 -9.00 26.99
N TRP A 103 29.44 -10.14 26.75
CA TRP A 103 29.87 -10.57 25.40
C TRP A 103 28.76 -11.26 24.59
N GLU A 104 27.74 -11.83 25.24
CA GLU A 104 26.56 -12.39 24.54
C GLU A 104 25.55 -11.30 24.20
N ALA A 105 25.46 -10.25 25.03
CA ALA A 105 24.58 -9.09 24.80
C ALA A 105 24.90 -8.35 23.48
N ALA A 106 26.19 -8.19 23.13
CA ALA A 106 26.62 -7.50 21.92
C ALA A 106 26.26 -8.22 20.61
N ARG A 107 25.94 -9.53 20.65
CA ARG A 107 25.47 -10.29 19.47
C ARG A 107 23.95 -10.25 19.30
N ARG A 108 23.23 -9.76 20.30
CA ARG A 108 21.78 -9.61 20.32
C ARG A 108 21.39 -8.13 20.40
N GLU A 109 22.04 -7.27 19.61
CA GLU A 109 21.41 -6.02 19.17
C GLU A 109 20.19 -6.37 18.29
N LYS A 110 19.18 -6.95 18.94
CA LYS A 110 17.86 -7.09 18.40
C LYS A 110 17.25 -5.68 18.42
N PRO A 111 16.41 -5.34 17.44
CA PRO A 111 15.56 -4.15 17.51
C PRO A 111 14.69 -4.20 18.78
N GLY A 112 14.31 -3.04 19.29
CA GLY A 112 13.67 -2.88 20.59
C GLY A 112 14.23 -1.67 21.32
N GLY A 113 13.91 -0.49 20.80
CA GLY A 113 14.23 0.80 21.40
C GLY A 113 13.27 1.18 22.52
N ASN A 114 13.46 2.39 23.03
CA ASN A 114 12.56 2.99 24.01
C ASN A 114 11.16 3.21 23.40
N ALA A 115 10.13 3.23 24.24
CA ALA A 115 8.75 3.44 23.82
C ALA A 115 8.49 4.92 23.46
N ASP A 116 8.97 5.36 22.31
CA ASP A 116 8.75 6.72 21.77
C ASP A 116 7.51 6.79 20.88
N ASP A 117 6.98 8.01 20.70
CA ASP A 117 5.79 8.26 19.88
C ASP A 117 6.01 7.73 18.43
N THR A 118 5.26 6.69 18.06
CA THR A 118 5.35 6.09 16.71
C THR A 118 4.37 6.75 15.75
N THR A 119 4.88 7.35 14.68
CA THR A 119 4.09 7.89 13.56
C THR A 119 4.52 7.23 12.26
N VAL A 120 3.56 6.88 11.39
CA VAL A 120 3.81 6.23 10.09
C VAL A 120 2.91 6.81 9.00
N LEU A 121 3.49 7.04 7.83
CA LEU A 121 2.81 7.38 6.59
C LEU A 121 3.17 6.35 5.52
N VAL A 122 2.16 5.79 4.84
CA VAL A 122 2.32 4.86 3.73
C VAL A 122 1.66 5.46 2.50
N ALA A 123 2.43 5.62 1.43
CA ALA A 123 1.97 6.22 0.18
C ALA A 123 2.30 5.32 -1.01
N ALA A 124 1.42 5.31 -2.01
CA ALA A 124 1.69 4.69 -3.30
C ALA A 124 2.28 5.73 -4.26
N ILE A 125 3.41 5.41 -4.86
CA ILE A 125 4.00 6.23 -5.91
C ILE A 125 3.27 5.91 -7.21
N VAL A 126 2.65 6.94 -7.75
CA VAL A 126 1.94 6.91 -9.03
C VAL A 126 2.78 7.70 -10.02
N GLU A 127 3.21 7.04 -11.10
CA GLU A 127 3.75 7.76 -12.24
C GLU A 127 2.68 8.74 -12.73
N ALA A 128 3.01 10.02 -12.71
CA ALA A 128 2.22 11.03 -13.41
C ALA A 128 2.29 10.65 -14.89
N GLY A 129 1.16 10.23 -15.47
CA GLY A 129 1.08 10.19 -16.92
C GLY A 129 1.45 11.58 -17.41
N GLU A 130 2.24 11.68 -18.47
CA GLU A 130 2.38 12.94 -19.19
C GLU A 130 0.97 13.30 -19.67
N ASP A 131 0.25 14.07 -18.86
CA ASP A 131 -0.99 14.70 -19.26
C ASP A 131 -0.60 15.46 -20.51
N SER A 132 -1.06 14.97 -21.66
CA SER A 132 -0.81 15.61 -22.93
C SER A 132 -1.51 16.95 -22.85
N ASP A 133 -0.79 17.96 -22.36
CA ASP A 133 -1.13 19.37 -22.43
C ASP A 133 -1.25 19.68 -23.92
N GLY A 134 -2.42 19.38 -24.47
CA GLY A 134 -2.79 19.77 -25.80
C GLY A 134 -2.86 21.28 -25.81
N ASP A 135 -1.77 21.90 -26.29
CA ASP A 135 -1.74 23.25 -26.83
C ASP A 135 -2.77 23.36 -27.97
N ASP A 136 -4.05 23.37 -27.63
CA ASP A 136 -5.14 23.76 -28.53
C ASP A 136 -5.22 25.30 -28.52
N GLU A 137 -4.11 25.95 -28.87
CA GLU A 137 -4.06 27.36 -29.27
C GLU A 137 -4.66 27.49 -30.68
N SER A 138 -5.93 27.10 -30.82
CA SER A 138 -6.76 27.43 -31.97
C SER A 138 -7.12 28.92 -31.91
N MET A 139 -6.15 29.78 -32.22
CA MET A 139 -6.38 31.21 -32.44
C MET A 139 -7.29 31.42 -33.66
N SER A 140 -8.59 31.34 -33.42
CA SER A 140 -9.65 31.70 -34.36
C SER A 140 -9.75 33.23 -34.43
N GLY A 141 -8.71 33.86 -34.95
CA GLY A 141 -8.65 35.30 -35.19
C GLY A 141 -9.29 35.67 -36.54
N GLU A 142 -10.59 35.43 -36.71
CA GLU A 142 -11.36 36.00 -37.83
C GLU A 142 -12.11 37.25 -37.33
N VAL A 143 -11.48 38.41 -37.41
CA VAL A 143 -12.16 39.70 -37.19
C VAL A 143 -12.44 40.33 -38.55
N ALA A 144 -13.63 40.04 -39.08
CA ALA A 144 -14.16 40.70 -40.26
C ALA A 144 -14.45 42.18 -39.94
N LEU A 145 -13.54 43.06 -40.34
CA LEU A 145 -13.79 44.50 -40.41
C LEU A 145 -14.63 44.78 -41.66
N GLN A 146 -15.94 44.83 -41.45
CA GLN A 146 -16.90 45.40 -42.39
C GLN A 146 -17.53 46.64 -41.75
N MET A 147 -17.84 47.63 -42.60
CA MET A 147 -18.40 48.98 -42.33
C MET A 147 -17.32 50.09 -42.32
N GLY A 148 -17.30 51.05 -43.24
CA GLY A 148 -18.19 51.40 -44.36
C GLY A 148 -17.58 52.53 -45.17
#